data_AF-Q4RFW9-F1
#
_entry.id   AF-Q4RFW9-F1
#
_cell.length_a   1.000
_cell.length_b   1.000
_cell.length_c   1.000
_cell.angle_alpha   90.00
_cell.angle_beta   90.00
_cell.angle_gamma   90.00
#
_symmetry.space_group_name_H-M   'P 1'
#
loop_
_entity.id
_entity.type
_entity.pdbx_description
1 polymer ?
#
loop_
_entity_poly.entity_id
_entity_poly.type
_entity_poly.pdbx_seq_one_letter_code
_entity_poly.pdbx_strand_id
1 'polypeptide(L)'
;MAKNCHNDYKMKFQADEEYPDLSQHNNHMSKVLTKEIYAKLRGKSTPSGFTLDDVIQTGVDNPGHPFIMTVGCVAGDEESYEVFKDLLDPVISDRHGGYKPTDKHKTDLNFENLKGGDDLDPNYVLSSRVRTGRSIKGFTLPPHNSRGERRGIEKLSIEALSSLDGEFKGKYYPLTGMTDAEQEQLIADHFLFDKPVSPLLTCAGMARDWPDGRGIWHNDNKSFLVWVNEEDHLRVISMQKGGNMKEVFRRFCVGLQIEEIFKKHNHGFMWNEHLGYILTCPSNLGTGLRGGVHVKLPKLSTHAKFEEILTRLRLQKRGTGGVDTASVGGVFDISNADRLGSSEVEQVQLVVDGVKLMVEMEKKLEKGESIDDMIPAQKCLLYQNFNTSGFFLSRRHSTSFTFLSNISDTLCFFSVLLILCHFYPSSIPLHHLHNDNKSFLVWVNEEDHLRVISMQKGGNMKEVFRRFCVGLQKIEEIFKKHNHGFMWNEHLGYILTCPSNLGTGLRGGVHVKLPKLSTHAKFEEILTRLRLQKRGTGGVDTASVGGVFDISNADRLGSSEVEQVQLVVDGVKLMVEMEKKLEKGESIDDMIPAQK
;
A
#
# COMPACT_ATOMS: atom_id res chain seq x y z
N MET A 1 -11.06 7.83 26.78
CA MET A 1 -10.77 7.40 25.41
C MET A 1 -9.74 8.34 24.84
N ALA A 2 -8.56 7.85 24.44
CA ALA A 2 -7.60 8.68 23.72
C ALA A 2 -8.23 9.05 22.38
N LYS A 3 -8.51 10.33 22.16
CA LYS A 3 -8.99 10.80 20.86
C LYS A 3 -7.86 10.61 19.85
N ASN A 4 -8.15 10.04 18.68
CA ASN A 4 -7.23 10.08 17.56
C ASN A 4 -7.08 11.56 17.16
N CYS A 5 -6.01 12.20 17.62
CA CYS A 5 -5.83 13.64 17.47
C CYS A 5 -5.66 14.07 16.01
N HIS A 6 -5.19 13.18 15.13
CA HIS A 6 -5.07 13.47 13.71
C HIS A 6 -6.44 13.74 13.06
N ASN A 7 -7.44 12.92 13.41
CA ASN A 7 -8.83 13.13 12.99
C ASN A 7 -9.39 14.48 13.44
N ASP A 8 -8.92 15.05 14.54
CA ASP A 8 -9.41 16.35 15.03
C ASP A 8 -8.87 17.53 14.18
N TYR A 9 -7.70 17.39 13.55
CA TYR A 9 -7.11 18.47 12.73
C TYR A 9 -7.80 18.61 11.37
N LYS A 10 -8.09 17.50 10.68
CA LYS A 10 -8.83 17.54 9.41
C LYS A 10 -10.22 18.15 9.55
N MET A 11 -10.82 18.06 10.75
CA MET A 11 -12.11 18.67 11.04
C MET A 11 -12.08 20.20 11.07
N LYS A 12 -10.89 20.83 11.01
CA LYS A 12 -10.73 22.28 10.83
C LYS A 12 -10.98 22.75 9.39
N PHE A 13 -10.94 21.84 8.41
CA PHE A 13 -11.19 22.10 6.99
C PHE A 13 -12.59 21.62 6.59
N GLN A 14 -13.15 22.16 5.51
CA GLN A 14 -14.44 21.69 5.00
C GLN A 14 -14.34 20.27 4.44
N ALA A 15 -15.46 19.55 4.40
CA ALA A 15 -15.50 18.19 3.84
C ALA A 15 -15.04 18.14 2.38
N ASP A 16 -15.37 19.18 1.59
CA ASP A 16 -14.95 19.30 0.19
C ASP A 16 -13.44 19.52 0.02
N GLU A 17 -12.78 20.14 0.99
CA GLU A 17 -11.33 20.39 0.96
C GLU A 17 -10.53 19.13 1.30
N GLU A 18 -11.07 18.28 2.18
CA GLU A 18 -10.45 17.02 2.61
C GLU A 18 -10.82 15.82 1.73
N TYR A 19 -11.85 15.95 0.88
CA TYR A 19 -12.29 14.86 0.02
C TYR A 19 -11.19 14.47 -0.98
N PRO A 20 -10.79 13.19 -1.09
CA PRO A 20 -9.74 12.77 -2.00
C PRO A 20 -10.14 12.96 -3.47
N ASP A 21 -9.19 13.39 -4.31
CA ASP A 21 -9.40 13.41 -5.77
C ASP A 21 -9.34 11.99 -6.33
N LEU A 22 -10.52 11.43 -6.62
CA LEU A 22 -10.71 10.08 -7.13
C LEU A 22 -10.96 10.03 -8.64
N SER A 23 -10.72 11.14 -9.36
CA SER A 23 -11.08 11.26 -10.78
C SER A 23 -10.32 10.30 -11.71
N GLN A 24 -9.18 9.77 -11.28
CA GLN A 24 -8.35 8.81 -12.02
C GLN A 24 -8.36 7.40 -11.41
N HIS A 25 -9.26 7.14 -10.45
CA HIS A 25 -9.25 5.90 -9.66
C HIS A 25 -10.26 4.88 -10.18
N ASN A 26 -9.79 3.64 -10.37
CA ASN A 26 -10.58 2.49 -10.79
C ASN A 26 -10.56 1.39 -9.72
N ASN A 27 -11.38 1.56 -8.67
CA ASN A 27 -11.61 0.55 -7.66
C ASN A 27 -13.06 0.61 -7.13
N HIS A 28 -13.51 -0.41 -6.39
CA HIS A 28 -14.89 -0.46 -5.89
C HIS A 28 -15.21 0.71 -4.93
N MET A 29 -14.28 1.06 -4.05
CA MET A 29 -14.42 2.19 -3.12
C MET A 29 -14.59 3.52 -3.87
N SER A 30 -13.79 3.78 -4.90
CA SER A 30 -13.84 5.06 -5.62
C SER A 30 -15.13 5.29 -6.41
N LYS A 31 -15.84 4.23 -6.76
CA LYS A 31 -17.15 4.32 -7.42
C LYS A 31 -18.28 4.70 -6.46
N VAL A 32 -18.13 4.37 -5.18
CA VAL A 32 -19.22 4.49 -4.20
C VAL A 32 -18.97 5.57 -3.17
N LEU A 33 -17.72 5.92 -2.87
CA LEU A 33 -17.40 7.02 -1.97
C LEU A 33 -17.84 8.31 -2.64
N THR A 34 -18.85 8.96 -2.07
CA THR A 34 -19.27 10.30 -2.47
C THR A 34 -18.82 11.34 -1.45
N LYS A 35 -18.86 12.61 -1.82
CA LYS A 35 -18.59 13.73 -0.91
C LYS A 35 -19.52 13.71 0.30
N GLU A 36 -20.78 13.32 0.11
CA GLU A 36 -21.77 13.20 1.17
C GLU A 36 -21.43 12.06 2.14
N ILE A 37 -21.04 10.89 1.62
CA ILE A 37 -20.60 9.75 2.45
C ILE A 37 -19.33 10.14 3.22
N TYR A 38 -18.35 10.75 2.55
CA TYR A 38 -17.12 11.21 3.19
C TYR A 38 -17.40 12.22 4.30
N ALA A 39 -18.19 13.26 4.03
CA ALA A 39 -18.58 14.26 5.02
C ALA A 39 -19.25 13.64 6.26
N LYS A 40 -20.12 12.64 6.05
CA LYS A 40 -20.83 11.91 7.12
C LYS A 40 -19.88 11.06 7.97
N LEU A 41 -18.86 10.45 7.36
CA LEU A 41 -18.02 9.44 8.01
C LEU A 41 -16.65 9.96 8.47
N ARG A 42 -16.12 11.05 7.90
CA ARG A 42 -14.73 11.47 8.11
C ARG A 42 -14.37 11.74 9.57
N GLY A 43 -15.33 12.20 10.37
CA GLY A 43 -15.14 12.45 11.81
C GLY A 43 -15.28 11.21 12.70
N LYS A 44 -15.60 10.03 12.14
CA LYS A 44 -15.77 8.80 12.90
C LYS A 44 -14.47 8.02 13.06
N SER A 45 -14.40 7.26 14.14
CA SER A 45 -13.41 6.21 14.35
C SER A 45 -14.06 5.03 15.04
N THR A 46 -13.50 3.84 14.85
CA THR A 46 -13.87 2.65 15.62
C THR A 46 -13.39 2.79 17.07
N PRO A 47 -13.83 1.91 18.00
CA PRO A 47 -13.35 1.94 19.39
C PRO A 47 -11.83 1.78 19.53
N SER A 48 -11.18 1.11 18.57
CA SER A 48 -9.72 0.95 18.52
C SER A 48 -9.00 2.17 17.93
N GLY A 49 -9.73 3.16 17.39
CA GLY A 49 -9.19 4.38 16.81
C GLY A 49 -8.96 4.35 15.30
N PHE A 50 -9.36 3.27 14.60
CA PHE A 50 -9.28 3.18 13.14
C PHE A 50 -10.30 4.12 12.48
N THR A 51 -9.86 4.92 11.51
CA THR A 51 -10.64 6.04 10.95
C THR A 51 -11.12 5.75 9.53
N LEU A 52 -11.98 6.62 8.99
CA LEU A 52 -12.38 6.53 7.58
C LEU A 52 -11.17 6.62 6.64
N ASP A 53 -10.21 7.51 6.93
CA ASP A 53 -9.05 7.68 6.06
C ASP A 53 -8.15 6.44 6.10
N ASP A 54 -8.01 5.80 7.27
CA ASP A 54 -7.30 4.52 7.36
C ASP A 54 -8.00 3.42 6.54
N VAL A 55 -9.34 3.42 6.48
CA VAL A 55 -10.13 2.48 5.66
C VAL A 55 -9.84 2.66 4.18
N ILE A 56 -9.76 3.90 3.68
CA ILE A 56 -9.69 4.19 2.24
C ILE A 56 -8.27 4.45 1.71
N GLN A 57 -7.27 4.64 2.58
CA GLN A 57 -5.93 5.12 2.18
C GLN A 57 -5.29 4.24 1.11
N THR A 58 -5.45 2.92 1.23
CA THR A 58 -4.94 1.99 0.21
C THR A 58 -5.53 2.25 -1.17
N GLY A 59 -6.82 2.59 -1.27
CA GLY A 59 -7.45 2.96 -2.54
C GLY A 59 -7.09 4.36 -2.99
N VAL A 60 -6.89 5.31 -2.07
CA VAL A 60 -6.49 6.68 -2.41
C VAL A 60 -5.07 6.72 -2.99
N ASP A 61 -4.13 6.03 -2.36
CA ASP A 61 -2.73 5.97 -2.82
C ASP A 61 -2.56 5.14 -4.09
N ASN A 62 -3.51 4.25 -4.38
CA ASN A 62 -3.46 3.33 -5.50
C ASN A 62 -4.64 3.55 -6.45
N PRO A 63 -4.46 4.33 -7.54
CA PRO A 63 -5.49 4.60 -8.54
C PRO A 63 -6.07 3.35 -9.22
N GLY A 64 -5.47 2.18 -9.00
CA GLY A 64 -5.90 0.93 -9.61
C GLY A 64 -5.39 0.78 -11.04
N HIS A 65 -5.89 -0.24 -11.73
CA HIS A 65 -5.47 -0.57 -13.08
C HIS A 65 -6.71 -0.62 -14.01
N PRO A 66 -6.64 -0.18 -15.27
CA PRO A 66 -7.83 -0.13 -16.14
C PRO A 66 -8.53 -1.48 -16.35
N PHE A 67 -7.80 -2.57 -16.26
CA PHE A 67 -8.29 -3.92 -16.54
C PHE A 67 -8.59 -4.77 -15.29
N ILE A 68 -8.23 -4.28 -14.09
CA ILE A 68 -8.39 -5.02 -12.84
C ILE A 68 -9.08 -4.13 -11.82
N MET A 69 -10.27 -4.54 -11.39
CA MET A 69 -11.04 -3.84 -10.36
C MET A 69 -10.58 -4.31 -8.98
N THR A 70 -9.86 -3.46 -8.25
CA THR A 70 -9.50 -3.71 -6.85
C THR A 70 -10.61 -3.20 -5.92
N VAL A 71 -10.57 -3.57 -4.63
CA VAL A 71 -11.57 -3.09 -3.66
C VAL A 71 -11.34 -1.63 -3.29
N GLY A 72 -10.09 -1.25 -2.98
CA GLY A 72 -9.73 0.13 -2.62
C GLY A 72 -9.99 0.52 -1.16
N CYS A 73 -10.37 -0.42 -0.31
CA CYS A 73 -10.48 -0.20 1.13
C CYS A 73 -10.22 -1.46 1.94
N VAL A 74 -9.88 -1.29 3.22
CA VAL A 74 -9.64 -2.36 4.19
C VAL A 74 -10.31 -2.05 5.53
N ALA A 75 -10.55 -3.09 6.33
CA ALA A 75 -11.00 -2.95 7.71
C ALA A 75 -9.82 -3.05 8.68
N GLY A 76 -9.84 -2.22 9.74
CA GLY A 76 -8.84 -2.26 10.80
C GLY A 76 -9.27 -3.09 12.01
N ASP A 77 -10.56 -3.39 12.14
CA ASP A 77 -11.16 -4.20 13.20
C ASP A 77 -12.56 -4.68 12.79
N GLU A 78 -13.21 -5.48 13.64
CA GLU A 78 -14.56 -5.99 13.40
C GLU A 78 -15.59 -4.84 13.32
N GLU A 79 -15.44 -3.84 14.17
CA GLU A 79 -16.34 -2.69 14.27
C GLU A 79 -16.28 -1.76 13.05
N SER A 80 -15.21 -1.81 12.25
CA SER A 80 -15.07 -1.05 11.00
C SER A 80 -16.29 -1.26 10.09
N TYR A 81 -16.79 -2.49 9.99
CA TYR A 81 -17.94 -2.84 9.16
C TYR A 81 -19.27 -2.27 9.66
N GLU A 82 -19.39 -1.90 10.93
CA GLU A 82 -20.58 -1.23 11.47
C GLU A 82 -20.43 0.30 11.46
N VAL A 83 -19.27 0.81 11.90
CA VAL A 83 -19.01 2.25 12.03
C VAL A 83 -19.02 2.95 10.67
N PHE A 84 -18.49 2.28 9.64
CA PHE A 84 -18.36 2.78 8.28
C PHE A 84 -19.29 2.10 7.28
N LYS A 85 -20.38 1.45 7.73
CA LYS A 85 -21.33 0.71 6.87
C LYS A 85 -21.92 1.53 5.73
N ASP A 86 -22.11 2.85 5.92
CA ASP A 86 -22.60 3.74 4.86
C ASP A 86 -21.66 3.79 3.64
N LEU A 87 -20.39 3.42 3.81
CA LEU A 87 -19.41 3.22 2.74
C LEU A 87 -19.24 1.72 2.42
N LEU A 88 -18.99 0.90 3.45
CA LEU A 88 -18.60 -0.49 3.27
C LEU A 88 -19.73 -1.36 2.71
N ASP A 89 -20.99 -1.12 3.06
CA ASP A 89 -22.10 -1.89 2.49
C ASP A 89 -22.26 -1.65 0.97
N PRO A 90 -22.23 -0.40 0.45
CA PRO A 90 -22.15 -0.16 -0.99
C PRO A 90 -20.96 -0.84 -1.67
N VAL A 91 -19.76 -0.80 -1.07
CA VAL A 91 -18.57 -1.50 -1.59
C VAL A 91 -18.81 -3.01 -1.65
N ILE A 92 -19.34 -3.60 -0.58
CA ILE A 92 -19.65 -5.02 -0.47
C ILE A 92 -20.69 -5.41 -1.52
N SER A 93 -21.76 -4.62 -1.66
CA SER A 93 -22.79 -4.83 -2.67
C SER A 93 -22.19 -4.82 -4.09
N ASP A 94 -21.39 -3.81 -4.45
CA ASP A 94 -20.77 -3.74 -5.79
C ASP A 94 -19.78 -4.90 -6.03
N ARG A 95 -18.98 -5.26 -5.02
CA ARG A 95 -17.99 -6.34 -5.11
C ARG A 95 -18.61 -7.74 -5.16
N HIS A 96 -19.68 -7.96 -4.40
CA HIS A 96 -20.30 -9.28 -4.19
C HIS A 96 -21.66 -9.43 -4.88
N GLY A 97 -21.85 -8.74 -6.01
CA GLY A 97 -22.97 -8.99 -6.91
C GLY A 97 -24.35 -8.62 -6.35
N GLY A 98 -24.41 -7.53 -5.59
CA GLY A 98 -25.64 -6.98 -5.03
C GLY A 98 -26.00 -7.49 -3.64
N TYR A 99 -25.04 -8.03 -2.88
CA TYR A 99 -25.25 -8.47 -1.50
C TYR A 99 -25.72 -7.29 -0.63
N LYS A 100 -26.95 -7.37 -0.13
CA LYS A 100 -27.64 -6.24 0.53
C LYS A 100 -27.28 -6.18 2.01
N PRO A 101 -27.35 -5.00 2.65
CA PRO A 101 -27.16 -4.84 4.11
C PRO A 101 -28.07 -5.74 4.98
N THR A 102 -29.20 -6.20 4.42
CA THR A 102 -30.17 -7.05 5.11
C THR A 102 -29.97 -8.54 4.87
N ASP A 103 -29.09 -8.92 3.93
CA ASP A 103 -28.85 -10.31 3.59
C ASP A 103 -28.10 -11.00 4.74
N LYS A 104 -28.24 -12.33 4.83
CA LYS A 104 -27.56 -13.13 5.85
C LYS A 104 -26.66 -14.14 5.18
N HIS A 105 -25.45 -14.29 5.71
CA HIS A 105 -24.50 -15.23 5.16
C HIS A 105 -24.79 -16.65 5.68
N LYS A 106 -24.64 -17.63 4.80
CA LYS A 106 -24.76 -19.04 5.16
C LYS A 106 -23.38 -19.62 5.37
N THR A 107 -23.18 -20.33 6.47
CA THR A 107 -21.95 -21.08 6.77
C THR A 107 -22.28 -22.56 6.83
N ASP A 108 -21.48 -23.40 6.16
CA ASP A 108 -21.59 -24.86 6.21
C ASP A 108 -20.21 -25.47 6.01
N LEU A 109 -19.59 -25.87 7.13
CA LEU A 109 -18.31 -26.56 7.18
C LEU A 109 -18.47 -28.08 7.38
N ASN A 110 -19.67 -28.63 7.17
CA ASN A 110 -19.86 -30.08 7.18
C ASN A 110 -19.43 -30.67 5.83
N PHE A 111 -18.21 -31.20 5.76
CA PHE A 111 -17.66 -31.78 4.54
C PHE A 111 -18.45 -32.99 4.01
N GLU A 112 -19.29 -33.64 4.82
CA GLU A 112 -20.13 -34.76 4.37
C GLU A 112 -21.24 -34.31 3.42
N ASN A 113 -21.61 -33.02 3.43
CA ASN A 113 -22.60 -32.46 2.53
C ASN A 113 -22.07 -32.28 1.10
N LEU A 114 -20.75 -32.36 0.88
CA LEU A 114 -20.14 -32.29 -0.44
C LEU A 114 -20.36 -33.58 -1.23
N LYS A 115 -20.85 -33.47 -2.46
CA LYS A 115 -21.18 -34.60 -3.33
C LYS A 115 -20.14 -34.75 -4.45
N GLY A 116 -19.55 -35.94 -4.55
CA GLY A 116 -18.48 -36.25 -5.49
C GLY A 116 -17.17 -35.52 -5.15
N GLY A 117 -16.34 -35.27 -6.17
CA GLY A 117 -15.07 -34.56 -6.00
C GLY A 117 -13.92 -35.49 -5.62
N ASP A 118 -14.17 -36.78 -5.44
CA ASP A 118 -13.22 -37.88 -5.40
C ASP A 118 -13.02 -38.55 -6.78
N ASP A 119 -13.76 -38.08 -7.79
CA ASP A 119 -13.92 -38.68 -9.12
C ASP A 119 -13.57 -37.73 -10.29
N LEU A 120 -12.87 -36.61 -10.02
CA LEU A 120 -12.39 -35.73 -11.09
C LEU A 120 -11.32 -36.43 -11.96
N ASP A 121 -11.39 -36.24 -13.28
CA ASP A 121 -10.53 -36.95 -14.24
C ASP A 121 -9.03 -36.63 -14.04
N PRO A 122 -8.19 -37.62 -13.68
CA PRO A 122 -6.78 -37.39 -13.36
C PRO A 122 -5.93 -37.02 -14.58
N ASN A 123 -6.42 -37.22 -15.80
CA ASN A 123 -5.71 -36.79 -17.01
C ASN A 123 -5.75 -35.27 -17.19
N TYR A 124 -6.82 -34.64 -16.72
CA TYR A 124 -7.05 -33.20 -16.86
C TYR A 124 -6.77 -32.44 -15.56
N VAL A 125 -7.13 -32.98 -14.40
CA VAL A 125 -7.00 -32.30 -13.10
C VAL A 125 -5.70 -32.70 -12.39
N LEU A 126 -4.80 -31.71 -12.20
CA LEU A 126 -3.43 -31.92 -11.74
C LEU A 126 -3.26 -31.77 -10.23
N SER A 127 -4.02 -30.87 -9.62
CA SER A 127 -3.96 -30.61 -8.18
C SER A 127 -5.23 -29.92 -7.70
N SER A 128 -5.51 -30.10 -6.41
CA SER A 128 -6.70 -29.60 -5.72
C SER A 128 -6.26 -28.76 -4.52
N ARG A 129 -6.93 -27.62 -4.30
CA ARG A 129 -6.58 -26.70 -3.22
C ARG A 129 -7.79 -25.93 -2.71
N VAL A 130 -7.90 -25.84 -1.40
CA VAL A 130 -8.86 -24.99 -0.69
C VAL A 130 -8.09 -24.10 0.27
N ARG A 131 -8.37 -22.80 0.27
CA ARG A 131 -7.83 -21.87 1.26
C ARG A 131 -8.90 -20.94 1.81
N THR A 132 -8.71 -20.42 3.01
CA THR A 132 -9.48 -19.30 3.54
C THR A 132 -8.64 -18.40 4.43
N GLY A 133 -9.12 -17.19 4.66
CA GLY A 133 -8.65 -16.33 5.75
C GLY A 133 -9.49 -16.55 7.02
N ARG A 134 -8.89 -16.38 8.20
CA ARG A 134 -9.60 -16.25 9.48
C ARG A 134 -8.96 -15.16 10.33
N SER A 135 -9.80 -14.29 10.90
CA SER A 135 -9.40 -13.28 11.86
C SER A 135 -9.85 -13.67 13.26
N ILE A 136 -9.04 -13.33 14.26
CA ILE A 136 -9.22 -13.75 15.66
C ILE A 136 -9.86 -12.59 16.44
N LYS A 137 -11.01 -12.84 17.04
CA LYS A 137 -11.79 -11.87 17.82
C LYS A 137 -11.01 -11.35 19.02
N GLY A 138 -11.19 -10.08 19.36
CA GLY A 138 -10.50 -9.42 20.48
C GLY A 138 -9.12 -8.87 20.12
N PHE A 139 -8.68 -9.02 18.86
CA PHE A 139 -7.53 -8.33 18.29
C PHE A 139 -7.99 -7.45 17.12
N THR A 140 -7.29 -6.35 16.87
CA THR A 140 -7.48 -5.57 15.64
C THR A 140 -6.87 -6.31 14.43
N LEU A 141 -7.34 -6.01 13.22
CA LEU A 141 -6.91 -6.63 11.96
C LEU A 141 -5.50 -6.14 11.54
N PRO A 142 -4.79 -6.83 10.63
CA PRO A 142 -3.43 -6.47 10.20
C PRO A 142 -3.19 -5.00 9.80
N PRO A 143 -4.13 -4.26 9.17
CA PRO A 143 -3.96 -2.83 8.92
C PRO A 143 -3.82 -1.97 10.17
N HIS A 144 -4.25 -2.45 11.34
CA HIS A 144 -4.32 -1.67 12.58
C HIS A 144 -3.60 -2.31 13.77
N ASN A 145 -3.29 -3.61 13.71
CA ASN A 145 -2.71 -4.30 14.85
C ASN A 145 -1.39 -3.73 15.34
N SER A 146 -1.30 -3.62 16.67
CA SER A 146 -0.07 -3.27 17.36
C SER A 146 0.93 -4.42 17.31
N ARG A 147 2.22 -4.12 17.58
CA ARG A 147 3.26 -5.16 17.72
C ARG A 147 2.90 -6.20 18.78
N GLY A 148 2.28 -5.75 19.88
CA GLY A 148 1.85 -6.62 20.98
C GLY A 148 0.73 -7.56 20.57
N GLU A 149 -0.33 -7.05 19.94
CA GLU A 149 -1.44 -7.86 19.40
C GLU A 149 -0.93 -8.87 18.37
N ARG A 150 -0.08 -8.43 17.44
CA ARG A 150 0.48 -9.30 16.39
C ARG A 150 1.26 -10.49 16.96
N ARG A 151 2.13 -10.25 17.94
CA ARG A 151 2.86 -11.31 18.67
C ARG A 151 1.93 -12.17 19.52
N GLY A 152 0.86 -11.60 20.06
CA GLY A 152 -0.19 -12.33 20.77
C GLY A 152 -0.90 -13.33 19.87
N ILE A 153 -1.29 -12.89 18.66
CA ILE A 153 -1.86 -13.74 17.62
C ILE A 153 -0.90 -14.86 17.22
N GLU A 154 0.38 -14.54 17.00
CA GLU A 154 1.41 -15.55 16.71
C GLU A 154 1.50 -16.59 17.83
N LYS A 155 1.63 -16.16 19.09
CA LYS A 155 1.74 -17.05 20.24
C LYS A 155 0.53 -17.99 20.36
N LEU A 156 -0.68 -17.45 20.25
CA LEU A 156 -1.92 -18.24 20.26
C LEU A 156 -1.97 -19.23 19.10
N SER A 157 -1.51 -18.81 17.91
CA SER A 157 -1.47 -19.66 16.73
C SER A 157 -0.48 -20.81 16.89
N ILE A 158 0.71 -20.54 17.43
CA ILE A 158 1.71 -21.58 17.75
C ILE A 158 1.12 -22.59 18.74
N GLU A 159 0.52 -22.12 19.84
CA GLU A 159 -0.10 -23.00 20.82
C GLU A 159 -1.19 -23.89 20.20
N ALA A 160 -2.06 -23.31 19.38
CA ALA A 160 -3.11 -24.04 18.70
C ALA A 160 -2.54 -25.10 17.74
N LEU A 161 -1.63 -24.69 16.87
CA LEU A 161 -1.07 -25.53 15.81
C LEU A 161 -0.11 -26.60 16.34
N SER A 162 0.60 -26.34 17.44
CA SER A 162 1.48 -27.33 18.09
C SER A 162 0.71 -28.42 18.85
N SER A 163 -0.56 -28.19 19.17
CA SER A 163 -1.41 -29.22 19.81
C SER A 163 -2.04 -30.20 18.82
N LEU A 164 -1.93 -29.93 17.52
CA LEU A 164 -2.46 -30.79 16.47
C LEU A 164 -1.65 -32.09 16.36
N ASP A 165 -2.35 -33.20 16.18
CA ASP A 165 -1.78 -34.54 16.07
C ASP A 165 -2.27 -35.27 14.80
N GLY A 166 -1.92 -36.56 14.68
CA GLY A 166 -2.32 -37.39 13.55
C GLY A 166 -1.90 -36.80 12.20
N GLU A 167 -2.85 -36.66 11.27
CA GLU A 167 -2.60 -36.08 9.94
C GLU A 167 -2.26 -34.58 9.97
N PHE A 168 -2.54 -33.91 11.09
CA PHE A 168 -2.28 -32.48 11.31
C PHE A 168 -1.06 -32.23 12.19
N LYS A 169 -0.28 -33.25 12.56
CA LYS A 169 1.01 -33.03 13.20
C LYS A 169 1.94 -32.24 12.28
N GLY A 170 2.60 -31.21 12.80
CA GLY A 170 3.45 -30.33 11.98
C GLY A 170 4.42 -29.45 12.76
N LYS A 171 5.09 -28.55 12.03
CA LYS A 171 6.11 -27.62 12.56
C LYS A 171 5.77 -26.18 12.18
N TYR A 172 5.98 -25.26 13.14
CA TYR A 172 5.95 -23.81 12.92
C TYR A 172 7.36 -23.29 12.59
N TYR A 173 7.42 -22.33 11.66
CA TYR A 173 8.60 -21.67 11.16
C TYR A 173 8.37 -20.16 11.25
N PRO A 174 8.91 -19.48 12.28
CA PRO A 174 8.85 -18.03 12.34
C PRO A 174 9.65 -17.43 11.18
N LEU A 175 9.17 -16.34 10.58
CA LEU A 175 9.95 -15.61 9.59
C LEU A 175 11.13 -14.87 10.24
N THR A 176 10.97 -14.44 11.50
CA THR A 176 12.06 -13.87 12.28
C THR A 176 13.10 -14.95 12.60
N GLY A 177 14.34 -14.74 12.12
CA GLY A 177 15.44 -15.68 12.36
C GLY A 177 15.36 -16.97 11.54
N MET A 178 14.51 -17.02 10.51
CA MET A 178 14.48 -18.12 9.53
C MET A 178 15.85 -18.25 8.87
N THR A 179 16.36 -19.48 8.80
CA THR A 179 17.64 -19.76 8.12
C THR A 179 17.46 -19.76 6.60
N ASP A 180 18.52 -19.43 5.85
CA ASP A 180 18.50 -19.48 4.38
C ASP A 180 18.05 -20.85 3.85
N ALA A 181 18.48 -21.93 4.50
CA ALA A 181 18.09 -23.30 4.13
C ALA A 181 16.58 -23.58 4.36
N GLU A 182 16.01 -23.11 5.47
CA GLU A 182 14.57 -23.21 5.71
C GLU A 182 13.79 -22.36 4.71
N GLN A 183 14.28 -21.16 4.41
CA GLN A 183 13.68 -20.26 3.44
C GLN A 183 13.67 -20.87 2.04
N GLU A 184 14.82 -21.37 1.56
CA GLU A 184 14.95 -22.05 0.26
C GLU A 184 14.03 -23.27 0.16
N GLN A 185 13.93 -24.07 1.24
CA GLN A 185 13.02 -25.22 1.28
C GLN A 185 11.55 -24.79 1.17
N LEU A 186 11.13 -23.76 1.92
CA LEU A 186 9.77 -23.23 1.85
C LEU A 186 9.45 -22.58 0.49
N ILE A 187 10.43 -21.98 -0.18
CA ILE A 187 10.28 -21.50 -1.57
C ILE A 187 10.07 -22.68 -2.52
N ALA A 188 10.90 -23.72 -2.40
CA ALA A 188 10.83 -24.90 -3.24
C ALA A 188 9.50 -25.67 -3.07
N ASP A 189 8.93 -25.66 -1.86
CA ASP A 189 7.61 -26.23 -1.58
C ASP A 189 6.44 -25.30 -1.98
N HIS A 190 6.73 -24.07 -2.42
CA HIS A 190 5.76 -23.00 -2.68
C HIS A 190 4.92 -22.60 -1.44
N PHE A 191 5.52 -22.67 -0.26
CA PHE A 191 4.90 -22.38 1.04
C PHE A 191 5.26 -21.02 1.60
N LEU A 192 6.41 -20.45 1.23
CA LEU A 192 6.84 -19.14 1.69
C LEU A 192 5.93 -18.03 1.14
N PHE A 193 5.58 -17.08 1.99
CA PHE A 193 5.07 -15.78 1.57
C PHE A 193 6.12 -14.71 1.86
N ASP A 194 6.27 -13.78 0.91
CA ASP A 194 7.27 -12.72 0.99
C ASP A 194 6.75 -11.47 1.68
N LYS A 195 7.67 -10.57 2.02
CA LYS A 195 7.34 -9.23 2.48
C LYS A 195 6.38 -8.58 1.50
N PRO A 196 5.25 -8.00 1.95
CA PRO A 196 4.38 -7.25 1.07
C PRO A 196 5.15 -6.11 0.38
N VAL A 197 5.28 -6.21 -0.94
CA VAL A 197 5.84 -5.16 -1.81
C VAL A 197 4.77 -4.47 -2.64
N SER A 198 3.57 -5.05 -2.70
CA SER A 198 2.44 -4.45 -3.39
C SER A 198 2.02 -3.16 -2.69
N PRO A 199 1.93 -2.04 -3.41
CA PRO A 199 1.38 -0.79 -2.90
C PRO A 199 0.03 -0.94 -2.20
N LEU A 200 -0.83 -1.87 -2.64
CA LEU A 200 -2.12 -2.15 -2.01
C LEU A 200 -1.97 -2.60 -0.54
N LEU A 201 -0.97 -3.45 -0.26
CA LEU A 201 -0.72 -3.97 1.08
C LEU A 201 0.15 -3.02 1.91
N THR A 202 1.11 -2.32 1.29
CA THR A 202 1.97 -1.38 2.01
C THR A 202 1.22 -0.12 2.43
N CYS A 203 0.37 0.45 1.56
CA CYS A 203 -0.47 1.61 1.90
C CYS A 203 -1.58 1.25 2.90
N ALA A 204 -2.00 -0.01 2.96
CA ALA A 204 -2.89 -0.51 4.02
C ALA A 204 -2.17 -0.75 5.37
N GLY A 205 -0.85 -0.49 5.47
CA GLY A 205 -0.09 -0.67 6.71
C GLY A 205 0.25 -2.12 7.05
N MET A 206 0.04 -3.07 6.14
CA MET A 206 0.18 -4.50 6.42
C MET A 206 1.65 -4.97 6.44
N ALA A 207 2.54 -4.17 5.84
CA ALA A 207 3.99 -4.38 5.85
C ALA A 207 4.69 -3.89 7.15
N ARG A 208 3.96 -3.29 8.10
CA ARG A 208 4.55 -2.70 9.32
C ARG A 208 5.28 -3.75 10.15
N ASP A 209 6.48 -3.38 10.63
CA ASP A 209 7.35 -4.19 11.49
C ASP A 209 7.75 -5.56 10.90
N TRP A 210 7.73 -5.74 9.58
CA TRP A 210 8.15 -6.99 8.96
C TRP A 210 9.58 -7.41 9.37
N PRO A 211 9.86 -8.69 9.71
CA PRO A 211 8.97 -9.87 9.72
C PRO A 211 8.34 -10.20 11.10
N ASP A 212 8.36 -9.27 12.07
CA ASP A 212 7.94 -9.51 13.46
C ASP A 212 6.52 -10.09 13.57
N GLY A 213 6.35 -11.19 14.30
CA GLY A 213 5.05 -11.81 14.52
C GLY A 213 4.50 -12.61 13.34
N ARG A 214 5.29 -12.87 12.29
CA ARG A 214 4.87 -13.62 11.09
C ARG A 214 5.54 -14.98 11.04
N GLY A 215 4.83 -15.95 10.48
CA GLY A 215 5.39 -17.28 10.28
C GLY A 215 4.46 -18.22 9.53
N ILE A 216 4.99 -19.42 9.33
CA ILE A 216 4.38 -20.45 8.52
C ILE A 216 4.33 -21.73 9.34
N TRP A 217 3.21 -22.42 9.32
CA TRP A 217 3.09 -23.76 9.85
C TRP A 217 2.66 -24.70 8.74
N HIS A 218 3.23 -25.91 8.67
CA HIS A 218 2.67 -26.96 7.83
C HIS A 218 2.75 -28.32 8.52
N ASN A 219 1.83 -29.22 8.15
CA ASN A 219 1.86 -30.60 8.62
C ASN A 219 3.02 -31.39 7.98
N ASP A 220 3.36 -32.53 8.59
CA ASP A 220 4.45 -33.40 8.14
C ASP A 220 4.26 -33.87 6.69
N ASN A 221 3.00 -34.06 6.27
CA ASN A 221 2.62 -34.48 4.92
C ASN A 221 2.61 -33.35 3.88
N LYS A 222 2.90 -32.10 4.26
CA LYS A 222 2.88 -30.92 3.37
C LYS A 222 1.55 -30.77 2.60
N SER A 223 0.44 -31.14 3.23
CA SER A 223 -0.91 -31.16 2.66
C SER A 223 -1.90 -30.24 3.39
N PHE A 224 -1.46 -29.65 4.50
CA PHE A 224 -2.16 -28.63 5.28
C PHE A 224 -1.14 -27.59 5.77
N LEU A 225 -1.42 -26.30 5.53
CA LEU A 225 -0.52 -25.17 5.70
C LEU A 225 -1.29 -24.00 6.30
N VAL A 226 -0.68 -23.25 7.22
CA VAL A 226 -1.23 -22.04 7.82
C VAL A 226 -0.20 -20.93 7.76
N TRP A 227 -0.54 -19.81 7.14
CA TRP A 227 0.22 -18.57 7.26
C TRP A 227 -0.32 -17.74 8.41
N VAL A 228 0.57 -17.14 9.19
CA VAL A 228 0.22 -16.33 10.36
C VAL A 228 0.65 -14.88 10.11
N ASN A 229 -0.29 -13.94 10.29
CA ASN A 229 -0.12 -12.48 10.19
C ASN A 229 0.36 -11.95 8.82
N GLU A 230 -0.13 -12.52 7.73
CA GLU A 230 0.11 -12.04 6.37
C GLU A 230 -0.94 -10.97 5.97
N GLU A 231 -2.00 -11.34 5.23
CA GLU A 231 -3.09 -10.43 4.86
C GLU A 231 -4.19 -10.37 5.92
N ASP A 232 -4.39 -11.50 6.59
CA ASP A 232 -5.31 -11.74 7.70
C ASP A 232 -4.52 -12.38 8.85
N HIS A 233 -5.14 -12.62 10.00
CA HIS A 233 -4.44 -13.27 11.13
C HIS A 233 -4.00 -14.68 10.75
N LEU A 234 -4.86 -15.45 10.08
CA LEU A 234 -4.57 -16.78 9.59
C LEU A 234 -4.97 -16.91 8.12
N ARG A 235 -4.11 -17.53 7.32
CA ARG A 235 -4.50 -18.09 6.02
C ARG A 235 -4.35 -19.61 6.09
N VAL A 236 -5.48 -20.31 6.16
CA VAL A 236 -5.55 -21.76 6.29
C VAL A 236 -5.69 -22.39 4.91
N ILE A 237 -4.86 -23.38 4.59
CA ILE A 237 -4.71 -23.95 3.26
C ILE A 237 -4.67 -25.47 3.37
N SER A 238 -5.53 -26.17 2.62
CA SER A 238 -5.45 -27.60 2.36
C SER A 238 -5.18 -27.82 0.88
N MET A 239 -4.24 -28.70 0.55
CA MET A 239 -3.91 -29.00 -0.84
C MET A 239 -3.32 -30.39 -1.03
N GLN A 240 -3.43 -30.91 -2.25
CA GLN A 240 -2.71 -32.11 -2.70
C GLN A 240 -2.65 -32.20 -4.23
N LYS A 241 -1.81 -33.10 -4.74
CA LYS A 241 -1.83 -33.49 -6.16
C LYS A 241 -3.09 -34.31 -6.50
N GLY A 242 -3.52 -34.25 -7.75
CA GLY A 242 -4.73 -34.90 -8.26
C GLY A 242 -6.02 -34.14 -7.93
N GLY A 243 -7.14 -34.70 -8.40
CA GLY A 243 -8.47 -34.09 -8.36
C GLY A 243 -9.34 -34.42 -7.15
N ASN A 244 -8.79 -35.03 -6.08
CA ASN A 244 -9.60 -35.41 -4.91
C ASN A 244 -9.92 -34.20 -4.01
N MET A 245 -10.79 -33.32 -4.50
CA MET A 245 -11.31 -32.16 -3.79
C MET A 245 -12.07 -32.52 -2.53
N LYS A 246 -12.71 -33.71 -2.49
CA LYS A 246 -13.44 -34.19 -1.32
C LYS A 246 -12.53 -34.37 -0.11
N GLU A 247 -11.40 -35.03 -0.31
CA GLU A 247 -10.38 -35.22 0.73
C GLU A 247 -9.71 -33.90 1.13
N VAL A 248 -9.40 -33.02 0.15
CA VAL A 248 -8.86 -31.69 0.43
C VAL A 248 -9.82 -30.88 1.30
N PHE A 249 -11.11 -30.90 0.98
CA PHE A 249 -12.14 -30.14 1.70
C PHE A 249 -12.43 -30.74 3.08
N ARG A 250 -12.43 -32.07 3.23
CA ARG A 250 -12.50 -32.73 4.54
C ARG A 250 -11.37 -32.26 5.44
N ARG A 251 -10.12 -32.39 4.99
CA ARG A 251 -8.94 -31.98 5.76
C ARG A 251 -8.98 -30.49 6.10
N PHE A 252 -9.48 -29.65 5.18
CA PHE A 252 -9.70 -28.23 5.43
C PHE A 252 -10.71 -27.98 6.56
N CYS A 253 -11.89 -28.61 6.52
CA CYS A 253 -12.94 -28.42 7.52
C CYS A 253 -12.51 -28.93 8.90
N VAL A 254 -11.87 -30.11 8.97
CA VAL A 254 -11.34 -30.66 10.22
C VAL A 254 -10.22 -29.78 10.76
N GLY A 255 -9.29 -29.32 9.90
CA GLY A 255 -8.20 -28.45 10.30
C GLY A 255 -8.64 -27.08 10.81
N LEU A 256 -9.82 -26.58 10.41
CA LEU A 256 -10.40 -25.35 10.96
C LEU A 256 -10.89 -25.48 12.41
N GLN A 257 -10.97 -26.69 12.96
CA GLN A 257 -11.30 -26.91 14.37
C GLN A 257 -10.22 -26.39 15.34
N ILE A 258 -9.07 -25.89 14.84
CA ILE A 258 -8.13 -25.06 15.61
C ILE A 258 -8.83 -23.89 16.33
N GLU A 259 -9.98 -23.44 15.83
CA GLU A 259 -10.82 -22.44 16.50
C GLU A 259 -11.16 -22.79 17.95
N GLU A 260 -11.40 -24.08 18.24
CA GLU A 260 -11.75 -24.52 19.60
C GLU A 260 -10.64 -24.23 20.61
N ILE A 261 -9.40 -24.11 20.16
CA ILE A 261 -8.27 -23.73 21.01
C ILE A 261 -8.27 -22.22 21.25
N PHE A 262 -8.50 -21.42 20.21
CA PHE A 262 -8.64 -19.98 20.39
C PHE A 262 -9.81 -19.65 21.35
N LYS A 263 -10.95 -20.36 21.22
CA LYS A 263 -12.13 -20.18 22.10
C LYS A 263 -11.80 -20.45 23.58
N LYS A 264 -10.92 -21.40 23.89
CA LYS A 264 -10.45 -21.65 25.28
C LYS A 264 -9.72 -20.44 25.88
N HIS A 265 -9.10 -19.62 25.05
CA HIS A 265 -8.46 -18.36 25.43
C HIS A 265 -9.41 -17.15 25.31
N ASN A 266 -10.72 -17.39 25.20
CA ASN A 266 -11.74 -16.36 25.02
C ASN A 266 -11.59 -15.56 23.71
N HIS A 267 -11.00 -16.19 22.69
CA HIS A 267 -10.77 -15.62 21.36
C HIS A 267 -11.41 -16.53 20.30
N GLY A 268 -12.63 -16.25 19.81
CA GLY A 268 -13.19 -16.98 18.65
C GLY A 268 -12.65 -16.45 17.32
N PHE A 269 -13.05 -17.02 16.19
CA PHE A 269 -12.95 -16.29 14.93
C PHE A 269 -13.95 -15.13 14.91
N MET A 270 -13.59 -14.02 14.26
CA MET A 270 -14.50 -12.91 14.00
C MET A 270 -15.58 -13.39 13.02
N TRP A 271 -16.83 -13.36 13.45
CA TRP A 271 -17.96 -13.84 12.66
C TRP A 271 -19.23 -13.12 13.07
N ASN A 272 -20.06 -12.76 12.09
CA ASN A 272 -21.44 -12.32 12.33
C ASN A 272 -22.41 -12.87 11.27
N GLU A 273 -23.71 -12.81 11.57
CA GLU A 273 -24.77 -13.39 10.74
C GLU A 273 -24.89 -12.72 9.36
N HIS A 274 -24.53 -11.43 9.26
CA HIS A 274 -24.65 -10.66 8.03
C HIS A 274 -23.48 -10.94 7.07
N LEU A 275 -22.24 -10.89 7.55
CA LEU A 275 -21.02 -10.92 6.73
C LEU A 275 -20.27 -12.26 6.80
N GLY A 276 -20.71 -13.22 7.62
CA GLY A 276 -19.96 -14.44 7.86
C GLY A 276 -18.66 -14.15 8.58
N TYR A 277 -17.57 -14.82 8.17
CA TYR A 277 -16.24 -14.57 8.72
C TYR A 277 -15.71 -13.20 8.27
N ILE A 278 -15.22 -12.44 9.24
CA ILE A 278 -14.68 -11.10 9.01
C ILE A 278 -13.20 -11.18 8.66
N LEU A 279 -12.81 -10.49 7.60
CA LEU A 279 -11.45 -10.43 7.07
C LEU A 279 -11.08 -8.99 6.70
N THR A 280 -9.78 -8.76 6.55
CA THR A 280 -9.18 -7.44 6.29
C THR A 280 -9.77 -6.79 5.04
N CYS A 281 -9.77 -7.52 3.94
CA CYS A 281 -10.27 -7.04 2.67
C CYS A 281 -11.75 -7.42 2.50
N PRO A 282 -12.65 -6.47 2.18
CA PRO A 282 -14.07 -6.76 1.94
C PRO A 282 -14.32 -7.85 0.90
N SER A 283 -13.40 -8.08 -0.06
CA SER A 283 -13.55 -9.15 -1.05
C SER A 283 -13.46 -10.56 -0.46
N ASN A 284 -12.91 -10.71 0.74
CA ASN A 284 -12.72 -12.01 1.38
C ASN A 284 -13.83 -12.32 2.42
N LEU A 285 -14.76 -11.41 2.69
CA LEU A 285 -15.88 -11.68 3.62
C LEU A 285 -16.69 -12.93 3.26
N GLY A 286 -17.45 -13.43 4.23
CA GLY A 286 -18.31 -14.61 4.08
C GLY A 286 -17.54 -15.87 4.44
N THR A 287 -17.32 -16.73 3.46
CA THR A 287 -16.55 -17.95 3.65
C THR A 287 -15.05 -17.68 3.73
N GLY A 288 -14.58 -16.60 3.10
CA GLY A 288 -13.17 -16.37 2.75
C GLY A 288 -12.58 -17.43 1.81
N LEU A 289 -13.39 -18.38 1.36
CA LEU A 289 -12.94 -19.62 0.76
C LEU A 289 -12.61 -19.42 -0.71
N ARG A 290 -11.38 -19.75 -1.08
CA ARG A 290 -10.98 -20.01 -2.46
C ARG A 290 -10.68 -21.50 -2.62
N GLY A 291 -11.65 -22.24 -3.14
CA GLY A 291 -11.53 -23.63 -3.55
C GLY A 291 -11.34 -23.71 -5.07
N GLY A 292 -10.38 -24.51 -5.51
CA GLY A 292 -10.05 -24.61 -6.92
C GLY A 292 -9.13 -25.76 -7.26
N VAL A 293 -8.95 -25.97 -8.56
CA VAL A 293 -8.08 -26.98 -9.13
C VAL A 293 -7.20 -26.41 -10.22
N HIS A 294 -6.04 -27.01 -10.43
CA HIS A 294 -5.31 -26.87 -11.67
C HIS A 294 -5.85 -27.87 -12.68
N VAL A 295 -6.39 -27.39 -13.80
CA VAL A 295 -7.01 -28.22 -14.84
C VAL A 295 -6.47 -27.86 -16.23
N LYS A 296 -6.21 -28.88 -17.05
CA LYS A 296 -5.82 -28.78 -18.46
C LYS A 296 -7.07 -28.60 -19.33
N LEU A 297 -7.18 -27.49 -20.04
CA LEU A 297 -8.29 -27.17 -20.94
C LEU A 297 -7.77 -26.51 -22.25
N PRO A 298 -6.85 -27.14 -23.01
CA PRO A 298 -6.20 -26.50 -24.15
C PRO A 298 -7.15 -26.11 -25.29
N LYS A 299 -8.25 -26.82 -25.52
CA LYS A 299 -9.24 -26.48 -26.55
C LYS A 299 -10.29 -25.51 -26.01
N LEU A 300 -10.90 -25.83 -24.87
CA LEU A 300 -11.97 -25.04 -24.27
C LEU A 300 -11.49 -23.63 -23.94
N SER A 301 -10.26 -23.46 -23.46
CA SER A 301 -9.72 -22.13 -23.14
C SER A 301 -9.57 -21.19 -24.33
N THR A 302 -9.48 -21.74 -25.55
CA THR A 302 -9.43 -20.97 -26.81
C THR A 302 -10.81 -20.76 -27.44
N HIS A 303 -11.84 -21.41 -26.90
CA HIS A 303 -13.20 -21.31 -27.41
C HIS A 303 -13.77 -19.92 -27.11
N ALA A 304 -14.46 -19.32 -28.10
CA ALA A 304 -14.97 -17.94 -27.99
C ALA A 304 -15.92 -17.70 -26.81
N LYS A 305 -16.59 -18.75 -26.32
CA LYS A 305 -17.54 -18.70 -25.20
C LYS A 305 -16.94 -19.08 -23.84
N PHE A 306 -15.62 -19.23 -23.72
CA PHE A 306 -15.01 -19.70 -22.46
C PHE A 306 -15.29 -18.79 -21.26
N GLU A 307 -15.15 -17.47 -21.42
CA GLU A 307 -15.46 -16.50 -20.35
C GLU A 307 -16.94 -16.54 -19.95
N GLU A 308 -17.82 -16.72 -20.93
CA GLU A 308 -19.25 -16.86 -20.71
C GLU A 308 -19.55 -18.13 -19.90
N ILE A 309 -18.93 -19.26 -20.25
CA ILE A 309 -19.08 -20.53 -19.52
C ILE A 309 -18.63 -20.36 -18.06
N LEU A 310 -17.46 -19.76 -17.82
CA LEU A 310 -16.96 -19.49 -16.46
C LEU A 310 -17.94 -18.61 -15.68
N THR A 311 -18.42 -17.52 -16.29
CA THR A 311 -19.38 -16.60 -15.69
C THR A 311 -20.68 -17.32 -15.30
N ARG A 312 -21.24 -18.14 -16.20
CA ARG A 312 -22.48 -18.90 -15.94
C ARG A 312 -22.30 -19.98 -14.88
N LEU A 313 -21.10 -20.54 -14.75
CA LEU A 313 -20.72 -21.49 -13.69
C LEU A 313 -20.35 -20.81 -12.37
N ARG A 314 -20.27 -19.48 -12.33
CA ARG A 314 -19.78 -18.69 -11.17
C ARG A 314 -18.35 -19.10 -10.77
N LEU A 315 -17.53 -19.40 -11.78
CA LEU A 315 -16.12 -19.73 -11.64
C LEU A 315 -15.25 -18.62 -12.22
N GLN A 316 -14.00 -18.57 -11.77
CA GLN A 316 -12.97 -17.66 -12.27
C GLN A 316 -11.71 -18.43 -12.60
N LYS A 317 -10.92 -17.91 -13.54
CA LYS A 317 -9.63 -18.47 -13.93
C LYS A 317 -8.45 -17.58 -13.53
N ARG A 318 -7.30 -18.19 -13.26
CA ARG A 318 -5.97 -17.56 -13.19
C ARG A 318 -4.94 -18.43 -13.89
N GLY A 319 -3.79 -17.87 -14.25
CA GLY A 319 -2.63 -18.68 -14.62
C GLY A 319 -2.08 -19.45 -13.43
N THR A 320 -1.12 -20.34 -13.69
CA THR A 320 -0.59 -21.29 -12.70
C THR A 320 0.31 -20.67 -11.64
N GLY A 321 0.72 -19.41 -11.78
CA GLY A 321 1.60 -18.70 -10.84
C GLY A 321 0.96 -17.53 -10.08
N GLY A 322 -0.36 -17.30 -10.21
CA GLY A 322 -1.06 -16.23 -9.48
C GLY A 322 -1.97 -15.34 -10.34
N VAL A 323 -2.37 -14.20 -9.77
CA VAL A 323 -3.43 -13.29 -10.27
C VAL A 323 -3.18 -12.82 -11.71
N ASP A 324 -1.92 -12.72 -12.14
CA ASP A 324 -1.55 -12.10 -13.42
C ASP A 324 -0.59 -12.94 -14.27
N THR A 325 -0.48 -14.24 -13.98
CA THR A 325 0.44 -15.12 -14.73
C THR A 325 -0.24 -15.68 -15.99
N ALA A 326 0.52 -15.80 -17.08
CA ALA A 326 0.05 -16.45 -18.30
C ALA A 326 -0.14 -17.96 -18.05
N SER A 327 -1.19 -18.55 -18.63
CA SER A 327 -1.35 -20.00 -18.65
C SER A 327 -0.30 -20.63 -19.56
N VAL A 328 0.46 -21.60 -19.05
CA VAL A 328 1.37 -22.42 -19.86
C VAL A 328 0.64 -23.69 -20.29
N GLY A 329 0.60 -23.97 -21.59
CA GLY A 329 0.10 -25.25 -22.12
C GLY A 329 -1.39 -25.53 -21.87
N GLY A 330 -2.22 -24.49 -21.74
CA GLY A 330 -3.66 -24.64 -21.51
C GLY A 330 -4.04 -25.06 -20.09
N VAL A 331 -3.13 -24.93 -19.11
CA VAL A 331 -3.42 -25.20 -17.69
C VAL A 331 -3.89 -23.92 -16.99
N PHE A 332 -5.01 -24.02 -16.26
CA PHE A 332 -5.60 -22.90 -15.52
C PHE A 332 -5.88 -23.28 -14.06
N ASP A 333 -5.73 -22.31 -13.17
CA ASP A 333 -6.30 -22.33 -11.80
C ASP A 333 -7.76 -21.90 -11.90
N ILE A 334 -8.66 -22.87 -11.86
CA ILE A 334 -10.11 -22.66 -11.86
C ILE A 334 -10.62 -22.72 -10.41
N SER A 335 -11.31 -21.67 -9.97
CA SER A 335 -11.80 -21.56 -8.60
C SER A 335 -13.18 -20.90 -8.53
N ASN A 336 -13.87 -21.04 -7.40
CA ASN A 336 -15.11 -20.33 -7.14
C ASN A 336 -14.91 -18.80 -7.23
N ALA A 337 -15.85 -18.09 -7.85
CA ALA A 337 -15.83 -16.63 -7.92
C ALA A 337 -16.36 -15.97 -6.64
N ASP A 338 -17.38 -16.57 -6.03
CA ASP A 338 -18.09 -16.02 -4.87
C ASP A 338 -17.41 -16.33 -3.54
N ARG A 339 -17.61 -15.44 -2.57
CA ARG A 339 -17.20 -15.63 -1.16
C ARG A 339 -18.35 -15.40 -0.20
N LEU A 340 -19.27 -14.51 -0.55
CA LEU A 340 -20.37 -14.06 0.29
C LEU A 340 -21.74 -14.53 -0.28
N GLY A 341 -22.73 -14.69 0.61
CA GLY A 341 -24.09 -15.16 0.26
C GLY A 341 -24.31 -16.67 0.04
N SER A 342 -23.26 -17.49 -0.03
CA SER A 342 -23.33 -18.96 -0.14
C SER A 342 -22.33 -19.63 0.80
N SER A 343 -22.61 -20.86 1.21
CA SER A 343 -21.76 -21.61 2.14
C SER A 343 -20.50 -22.18 1.51
N GLU A 344 -19.55 -22.61 2.34
CA GLU A 344 -18.31 -23.27 1.91
C GLU A 344 -18.60 -24.51 1.06
N VAL A 345 -19.53 -25.38 1.51
CA VAL A 345 -19.98 -26.55 0.75
C VAL A 345 -20.57 -26.15 -0.60
N GLU A 346 -21.48 -25.17 -0.64
CA GLU A 346 -22.09 -24.71 -1.89
C GLU A 346 -21.03 -24.20 -2.88
N GLN A 347 -20.06 -23.43 -2.40
CA GLN A 347 -18.98 -22.88 -3.22
C GLN A 347 -18.03 -23.96 -3.76
N VAL A 348 -17.66 -24.95 -2.94
CA VAL A 348 -16.81 -26.07 -3.40
C VAL A 348 -17.58 -27.00 -4.32
N GLN A 349 -18.89 -27.21 -4.10
CA GLN A 349 -19.73 -28.00 -4.99
C GLN A 349 -19.78 -27.39 -6.41
N LEU A 350 -19.91 -26.06 -6.53
CA LEU A 350 -19.86 -25.38 -7.83
C LEU A 350 -18.54 -25.63 -8.58
N VAL A 351 -17.42 -25.70 -7.86
CA VAL A 351 -16.12 -26.03 -8.45
C VAL A 351 -16.09 -27.47 -8.93
N VAL A 352 -16.54 -28.42 -8.11
CA VAL A 352 -16.58 -29.85 -8.48
C VAL A 352 -17.44 -30.05 -9.72
N ASP A 353 -18.67 -29.52 -9.72
CA ASP A 353 -19.62 -29.71 -10.82
C ASP A 353 -19.17 -28.99 -12.10
N GLY A 354 -18.69 -27.75 -11.96
CA GLY A 354 -18.22 -26.94 -13.08
C GLY A 354 -16.96 -27.51 -13.73
N VAL A 355 -16.02 -28.02 -12.95
CA VAL A 355 -14.81 -28.68 -13.49
C VAL A 355 -15.18 -29.96 -14.23
N LYS A 356 -16.09 -30.78 -13.70
CA LYS A 356 -16.59 -31.97 -14.42
C LYS A 356 -17.16 -31.59 -15.78
N LEU A 357 -18.04 -30.59 -15.81
CA LEU A 357 -18.64 -30.13 -17.06
C LEU A 357 -17.58 -29.63 -18.05
N MET A 358 -16.63 -28.82 -17.60
CA MET A 358 -15.57 -28.28 -18.46
C MET A 358 -14.64 -29.37 -19.00
N VAL A 359 -14.34 -30.40 -18.22
CA VAL A 359 -13.57 -31.56 -18.70
C VAL A 359 -14.35 -32.34 -19.76
N GLU A 360 -15.66 -32.52 -19.60
CA GLU A 360 -16.47 -33.17 -20.63
C GLU A 360 -16.57 -32.32 -21.91
N MET A 361 -16.66 -30.99 -21.79
CA MET A 361 -16.58 -30.08 -22.93
C MET A 361 -15.21 -30.17 -23.63
N GLU A 362 -14.11 -30.21 -22.88
CA GLU A 362 -12.76 -30.38 -23.43
C GLU A 362 -12.66 -31.68 -24.23
N LYS A 363 -13.13 -32.80 -23.68
CA LYS A 363 -13.16 -34.11 -24.36
C LYS A 363 -13.96 -34.09 -25.66
N LYS A 364 -15.10 -33.37 -25.71
CA LYS A 364 -15.87 -33.19 -26.95
C LYS A 364 -15.08 -32.37 -27.98
N LEU A 365 -14.48 -31.26 -27.57
CA LEU A 365 -13.68 -30.40 -28.45
C LEU A 365 -12.44 -31.12 -28.98
N GLU A 366 -11.80 -31.99 -28.20
CA GLU A 366 -10.69 -32.84 -28.63
C GLU A 366 -11.10 -33.82 -29.76
N LYS A 367 -12.37 -34.25 -29.77
CA LYS A 367 -12.97 -35.07 -30.85
C LYS A 367 -13.52 -34.25 -32.02
N GLY A 368 -13.48 -32.91 -31.95
CA GLY A 368 -14.05 -32.02 -32.94
C GLY A 368 -15.58 -31.88 -32.88
N GLU A 369 -16.19 -32.25 -31.76
CA GLU A 369 -17.63 -32.13 -31.53
C GLU A 369 -18.02 -30.74 -31.00
N SER A 370 -19.25 -30.31 -31.25
CA SER A 370 -19.79 -29.06 -30.68
C SER A 370 -20.13 -29.23 -29.19
N ILE A 371 -19.99 -28.14 -28.43
CA ILE A 371 -20.35 -28.03 -27.01
C ILE A 371 -21.53 -27.09 -26.77
N ASP A 372 -22.17 -26.56 -27.83
CA ASP A 372 -23.23 -25.54 -27.69
C ASP A 372 -24.42 -26.01 -26.85
N ASP A 373 -24.72 -27.31 -26.88
CA ASP A 373 -25.75 -27.96 -26.07
C ASP A 373 -25.38 -28.12 -24.58
N MET A 374 -24.09 -28.01 -24.26
CA MET A 374 -23.55 -28.17 -22.91
C MET A 374 -23.40 -26.84 -22.17
N ILE A 375 -23.46 -25.71 -22.86
CA ILE A 375 -23.29 -24.39 -22.24
C ILE A 375 -24.46 -24.15 -21.27
N PRO A 376 -24.20 -24.01 -19.96
CA PRO A 376 -25.27 -23.85 -18.97
C PRO A 376 -26.18 -22.70 -19.34
N ALA A 377 -27.50 -22.83 -19.16
CA ALA A 377 -28.41 -21.72 -19.43
C ALA A 377 -28.04 -20.50 -18.56
N GLN A 378 -28.19 -19.30 -19.12
CA GLN A 378 -28.03 -18.08 -18.34
C GLN A 378 -29.14 -18.05 -17.29
N LYS A 379 -28.82 -18.35 -16.03
CA LYS A 379 -29.74 -18.04 -14.93
C LYS A 379 -29.91 -16.53 -14.92
N CYS A 380 -31.13 -16.07 -15.19
CA CYS A 380 -31.50 -14.68 -15.08
C CYS A 380 -31.37 -14.28 -13.60
N LEU A 381 -30.19 -13.83 -13.19
CA LEU A 381 -30.06 -13.00 -12.01
C LEU A 381 -30.80 -11.73 -12.38
N LEU A 382 -31.96 -11.51 -11.77
CA LEU A 382 -32.72 -10.26 -11.89
C LEU A 382 -31.83 -9.11 -11.42
N TYR A 383 -31.03 -8.57 -12.34
CA TYR A 383 -30.42 -7.26 -12.23
C TYR A 383 -31.58 -6.26 -12.29
N GLN A 384 -32.04 -5.81 -11.12
CA GLN A 384 -32.92 -4.67 -11.05
C GLN A 384 -32.11 -3.42 -11.43
N ASN A 385 -32.31 -3.00 -12.67
CA ASN A 385 -32.41 -1.61 -13.13
C ASN A 385 -31.37 -0.60 -12.62
N PHE A 386 -30.46 -0.21 -13.51
CA PHE A 386 -30.28 1.21 -13.81
C PHE A 386 -30.37 1.40 -15.32
N ASN A 387 -31.52 1.92 -15.75
CA ASN A 387 -31.73 2.39 -17.10
C ASN A 387 -31.51 3.90 -17.12
N THR A 388 -30.82 4.35 -18.17
CA THR A 388 -30.86 5.69 -18.80
C THR A 388 -30.45 6.94 -18.03
N SER A 389 -29.26 7.45 -18.37
CA SER A 389 -29.04 8.81 -18.92
C SER A 389 -27.54 8.92 -19.24
N GLY A 390 -27.05 9.22 -20.44
CA GLY A 390 -27.56 10.04 -21.51
C GLY A 390 -26.37 10.88 -21.99
N PHE A 391 -25.70 10.42 -23.05
CA PHE A 391 -24.58 11.10 -23.71
C PHE A 391 -25.00 12.51 -24.16
N PHE A 392 -24.21 13.54 -23.86
CA PHE A 392 -24.16 14.76 -24.65
C PHE A 392 -22.71 15.27 -24.78
N LEU A 393 -22.20 15.18 -26.00
CA LEU A 393 -21.02 15.88 -26.51
C LEU A 393 -21.43 17.31 -26.93
N SER A 394 -20.73 18.35 -26.46
CA SER A 394 -20.75 19.66 -27.15
C SER A 394 -19.57 20.58 -26.78
N ARG A 395 -18.60 20.61 -27.70
CA ARG A 395 -17.77 21.73 -28.23
C ARG A 395 -17.54 23.06 -27.45
N ARG A 396 -16.23 23.40 -27.38
CA ARG A 396 -15.50 24.63 -27.79
C ARG A 396 -16.09 26.03 -27.55
N HIS A 397 -15.31 26.89 -26.87
CA HIS A 397 -14.83 28.26 -27.21
C HIS A 397 -14.40 28.95 -25.90
N SER A 398 -13.52 29.95 -25.78
CA SER A 398 -12.75 30.80 -26.67
C SER A 398 -11.73 31.50 -25.76
N THR A 399 -10.49 31.64 -26.19
CA THR A 399 -9.53 32.59 -25.61
C THR A 399 -9.95 34.02 -25.91
N SER A 400 -9.76 34.94 -24.96
CA SER A 400 -9.65 36.37 -25.23
C SER A 400 -8.74 37.00 -24.17
N PHE A 401 -7.57 37.46 -24.62
CA PHE A 401 -6.64 38.29 -23.85
C PHE A 401 -6.74 39.70 -24.42
N THR A 402 -6.98 40.70 -23.56
CA THR A 402 -6.68 42.11 -23.87
C THR A 402 -6.15 42.82 -22.63
N PHE A 403 -4.86 43.16 -22.74
CA PHE A 403 -4.09 44.27 -22.19
C PHE A 403 -4.70 45.17 -21.09
N LEU A 404 -3.97 45.29 -19.98
CA LEU A 404 -3.61 46.59 -19.40
C LEU A 404 -2.12 46.58 -19.02
N SER A 405 -1.41 47.56 -19.58
CA SER A 405 0.01 47.83 -19.47
C SER A 405 0.36 48.70 -18.25
N ASN A 406 1.60 48.54 -17.80
CA ASN A 406 2.43 49.40 -16.94
C ASN A 406 2.21 49.33 -15.42
N ILE A 407 3.21 48.79 -14.71
CA ILE A 407 4.00 49.45 -13.66
C ILE A 407 5.32 48.66 -13.51
N SER A 408 6.44 49.40 -13.43
CA SER A 408 7.80 48.87 -13.30
C SER A 408 8.12 48.42 -11.87
N ASP A 409 9.18 47.61 -11.79
CA ASP A 409 10.06 47.36 -10.65
C ASP A 409 9.64 46.31 -9.61
N THR A 410 10.20 45.12 -9.83
CA THR A 410 10.86 44.25 -8.85
C THR A 410 10.29 44.31 -7.43
N LEU A 411 9.13 43.66 -7.19
CA LEU A 411 8.70 43.02 -5.93
C LEU A 411 7.17 42.72 -5.84
N CYS A 412 6.45 42.67 -6.95
CA CYS A 412 5.02 42.32 -6.95
C CYS A 412 4.80 40.83 -7.26
N PHE A 413 5.10 39.92 -6.32
CA PHE A 413 4.82 38.49 -6.50
C PHE A 413 4.14 37.82 -5.31
N PHE A 414 3.73 38.57 -4.28
CA PHE A 414 2.98 38.03 -3.15
C PHE A 414 1.47 38.34 -3.17
N SER A 415 1.02 39.24 -4.04
CA SER A 415 -0.41 39.56 -4.22
C SER A 415 -1.17 38.54 -5.08
N VAL A 416 -0.48 37.66 -5.81
CA VAL A 416 -1.11 36.60 -6.63
C VAL A 416 -1.29 35.28 -5.85
N LEU A 417 -0.62 35.14 -4.69
CA LEU A 417 -0.72 33.95 -3.83
C LEU A 417 -2.09 33.80 -3.15
N LEU A 418 -2.83 34.91 -2.97
CA LEU A 418 -4.18 34.88 -2.40
C LEU A 418 -5.29 34.61 -3.42
N ILE A 419 -5.01 34.74 -4.72
CA ILE A 419 -6.03 34.59 -5.77
C ILE A 419 -6.00 33.19 -6.39
N LEU A 420 -4.85 32.49 -6.39
CA LEU A 420 -4.77 31.13 -6.93
C LEU A 420 -5.32 30.05 -6.00
N CYS A 421 -5.39 30.28 -4.68
CA CYS A 421 -6.06 29.36 -3.76
C CYS A 421 -7.60 29.43 -3.81
N HIS A 422 -8.20 30.32 -4.62
CA HIS A 422 -9.66 30.45 -4.73
C HIS A 422 -10.24 30.07 -6.10
N PHE A 423 -9.43 29.70 -7.11
CA PHE A 423 -9.93 29.58 -8.49
C PHE A 423 -9.50 28.36 -9.31
N TYR A 424 -8.78 27.38 -8.76
CA TYR A 424 -8.51 26.14 -9.51
C TYR A 424 -8.89 24.89 -8.69
N PRO A 425 -9.97 24.18 -9.07
CA PRO A 425 -10.17 22.80 -8.67
C PRO A 425 -9.27 21.89 -9.53
N SER A 426 -8.98 20.70 -9.01
CA SER A 426 -8.38 19.51 -9.66
C SER A 426 -6.84 19.33 -9.60
N SER A 427 -6.48 18.10 -9.19
CA SER A 427 -5.15 17.51 -9.00
C SER A 427 -4.29 18.14 -7.91
N ILE A 428 -3.74 17.34 -6.98
CA ILE A 428 -2.63 17.75 -6.10
C ILE A 428 -1.31 17.40 -6.82
N PRO A 429 -0.70 18.32 -7.59
CA PRO A 429 0.72 18.24 -7.84
C PRO A 429 1.47 18.86 -6.66
N LEU A 430 2.68 18.35 -6.37
CA LEU A 430 3.66 19.16 -5.66
C LEU A 430 3.75 20.51 -6.37
N HIS A 431 3.29 21.57 -5.70
CA HIS A 431 3.37 22.91 -6.27
C HIS A 431 4.81 23.42 -6.09
N HIS A 432 5.55 23.47 -7.20
CA HIS A 432 6.84 24.14 -7.26
C HIS A 432 6.62 25.58 -7.70
N LEU A 433 6.84 26.53 -6.79
CA LEU A 433 6.82 27.96 -7.08
C LEU A 433 8.25 28.44 -7.29
N HIS A 434 8.51 29.26 -8.30
CA HIS A 434 9.80 29.90 -8.51
C HIS A 434 9.65 31.32 -9.04
N ASN A 435 10.62 32.20 -8.76
CA ASN A 435 10.69 33.49 -9.43
C ASN A 435 11.18 33.35 -10.89
N ASP A 436 11.02 34.40 -11.70
CA ASP A 436 11.29 34.34 -13.15
C ASP A 436 12.72 33.89 -13.49
N ASN A 437 13.70 34.35 -12.70
CA ASN A 437 15.11 34.00 -12.89
C ASN A 437 15.54 32.70 -12.18
N LYS A 438 14.59 31.96 -11.58
CA LYS A 438 14.80 30.67 -10.90
C LYS A 438 15.89 30.71 -9.81
N SER A 439 16.03 31.86 -9.14
CA SER A 439 16.99 32.07 -8.06
C SER A 439 16.37 31.96 -6.66
N PHE A 440 15.04 31.86 -6.58
CA PHE A 440 14.26 31.63 -5.37
C PHE A 440 13.10 30.70 -5.68
N LEU A 441 12.94 29.63 -4.90
CA LEU A 441 11.93 28.60 -5.09
C LEU A 441 11.27 28.24 -3.75
N VAL A 442 10.02 27.79 -3.81
CA VAL A 442 9.28 27.23 -2.68
C VAL A 442 8.61 25.95 -3.13
N TRP A 443 8.84 24.85 -2.41
CA TRP A 443 8.07 23.61 -2.56
C TRP A 443 7.05 23.54 -1.43
N VAL A 444 5.84 23.11 -1.75
CA VAL A 444 4.72 23.03 -0.80
C VAL A 444 4.33 21.57 -0.61
N ASN A 445 4.22 21.13 0.65
CA ASN A 445 3.79 19.80 1.08
C ASN A 445 4.60 18.65 0.45
N GLU A 446 5.93 18.75 0.50
CA GLU A 446 6.84 17.67 0.08
C GLU A 446 7.20 16.82 1.30
N GLU A 447 8.35 17.06 1.95
CA GLU A 447 8.68 16.47 3.25
C GLU A 447 8.12 17.31 4.42
N ASP A 448 8.22 18.63 4.28
CA ASP A 448 7.72 19.65 5.19
C ASP A 448 6.62 20.46 4.50
N HIS A 449 5.85 21.24 5.28
CA HIS A 449 4.84 22.15 4.71
C HIS A 449 5.45 23.10 3.67
N LEU A 450 6.67 23.61 3.92
CA LEU A 450 7.39 24.51 3.03
C LEU A 450 8.88 24.16 2.97
N ARG A 451 9.43 24.02 1.76
CA ARG A 451 10.88 24.04 1.50
C ARG A 451 11.24 25.30 0.75
N VAL A 452 11.88 26.25 1.43
CA VAL A 452 12.29 27.55 0.86
C VAL A 452 13.74 27.48 0.38
N ILE A 453 14.00 27.83 -0.87
CA ILE A 453 15.30 27.66 -1.52
C ILE A 453 15.73 28.98 -2.16
N SER A 454 16.98 29.38 -1.92
CA SER A 454 17.64 30.48 -2.64
C SER A 454 18.93 29.94 -3.26
N MET A 455 19.15 30.22 -4.54
CA MET A 455 20.31 29.70 -5.28
C MET A 455 20.72 30.63 -6.40
N GLN A 456 22.00 30.60 -6.79
CA GLN A 456 22.50 31.26 -7.99
C GLN A 456 23.80 30.61 -8.48
N LYS A 457 24.20 30.94 -9.71
CA LYS A 457 25.54 30.57 -10.21
C LYS A 457 26.61 31.44 -9.54
N GLY A 458 27.77 30.83 -9.23
CA GLY A 458 28.91 31.50 -8.59
C GLY A 458 28.88 31.46 -7.07
N GLY A 459 29.95 31.93 -6.43
CA GLY A 459 30.21 31.77 -4.98
C GLY A 459 29.71 32.90 -4.08
N ASN A 460 28.82 33.78 -4.53
CA ASN A 460 28.33 34.90 -3.71
C ASN A 460 27.24 34.44 -2.73
N MET A 461 27.68 33.69 -1.70
CA MET A 461 26.81 33.16 -0.64
C MET A 461 26.09 34.27 0.13
N LYS A 462 26.71 35.45 0.28
CA LYS A 462 26.09 36.60 0.95
C LYS A 462 24.82 37.06 0.25
N GLU A 463 24.83 37.17 -1.08
CA GLU A 463 23.63 37.54 -1.84
C GLU A 463 22.57 36.44 -1.83
N VAL A 464 22.98 35.17 -1.94
CA VAL A 464 22.08 34.01 -1.83
C VAL A 464 21.36 34.02 -0.48
N PHE A 465 22.10 34.19 0.61
CA PHE A 465 21.57 34.21 1.96
C PHE A 465 20.72 35.46 2.22
N ARG A 466 21.12 36.64 1.74
CA ARG A 466 20.29 37.85 1.80
C ARG A 466 18.93 37.62 1.13
N ARG A 467 18.90 37.04 -0.08
CA ARG A 467 17.66 36.73 -0.79
C ARG A 467 16.82 35.67 -0.06
N PHE A 468 17.47 34.66 0.53
CA PHE A 468 16.81 33.66 1.38
C PHE A 468 16.12 34.32 2.58
N CYS A 469 16.84 35.12 3.38
CA CYS A 469 16.29 35.79 4.56
C CYS A 469 15.14 36.72 4.20
N VAL A 470 15.29 37.56 3.16
CA VAL A 470 14.21 38.48 2.72
C VAL A 470 12.99 37.70 2.24
N GLY A 471 13.18 36.61 1.49
CA GLY A 471 12.10 35.77 1.02
C GLY A 471 11.37 35.06 2.16
N LEU A 472 12.13 34.41 3.06
CA LEU A 472 11.59 33.69 4.21
C LEU A 472 10.83 34.61 5.16
N GLN A 473 11.37 35.79 5.46
CA GLN A 473 10.71 36.79 6.30
C GLN A 473 9.37 37.23 5.70
N LYS A 474 9.31 37.50 4.39
CA LYS A 474 8.05 37.87 3.72
C LYS A 474 7.02 36.75 3.75
N ILE A 475 7.45 35.51 3.54
CA ILE A 475 6.59 34.34 3.67
C ILE A 475 6.04 34.28 5.10
N GLU A 476 6.91 34.35 6.10
CA GLU A 476 6.51 34.29 7.50
C GLU A 476 5.56 35.42 7.89
N GLU A 477 5.80 36.66 7.43
CA GLU A 477 4.91 37.80 7.66
C GLU A 477 3.50 37.57 7.09
N ILE A 478 3.39 36.95 5.91
CA ILE A 478 2.11 36.62 5.29
C ILE A 478 1.40 35.54 6.11
N PHE A 479 2.09 34.46 6.45
CA PHE A 479 1.54 33.39 7.28
C PHE A 479 1.10 33.90 8.66
N LYS A 480 1.89 34.78 9.30
CA LYS A 480 1.53 35.46 10.56
C LYS A 480 0.29 36.33 10.42
N LYS A 481 0.11 37.08 9.32
CA LYS A 481 -1.11 37.87 9.06
C LYS A 481 -2.36 37.00 8.97
N HIS A 482 -2.22 35.75 8.57
CA HIS A 482 -3.29 34.76 8.54
C HIS A 482 -3.33 33.86 9.79
N ASN A 483 -2.62 34.22 10.87
CA ASN A 483 -2.59 33.48 12.13
C ASN A 483 -2.01 32.04 12.02
N HIS A 484 -1.10 31.83 11.06
CA HIS A 484 -0.44 30.55 10.78
C HIS A 484 1.10 30.68 10.80
N GLY A 485 1.68 31.31 11.82
CA GLY A 485 3.13 31.46 11.96
C GLY A 485 3.90 30.13 11.95
N PHE A 486 5.20 30.18 11.63
CA PHE A 486 6.03 28.97 11.60
C PHE A 486 6.10 28.30 12.98
N MET A 487 6.09 26.97 12.97
CA MET A 487 6.24 26.18 14.19
C MET A 487 7.66 26.35 14.72
N TRP A 488 7.78 26.89 15.93
CA TRP A 488 9.06 27.15 16.58
C TRP A 488 8.93 26.88 18.07
N ASN A 489 9.97 26.32 18.68
CA ASN A 489 10.05 26.22 20.13
C ASN A 489 11.46 26.58 20.65
N GLU A 490 11.54 26.93 21.93
CA GLU A 490 12.78 27.42 22.55
C GLU A 490 13.89 26.37 22.60
N HIS A 491 13.56 25.09 22.72
CA HIS A 491 14.53 24.01 22.86
C HIS A 491 15.09 23.51 21.53
N LEU A 492 14.27 23.49 20.48
CA LEU A 492 14.49 22.82 19.21
C LEU A 492 14.52 23.77 18.02
N GLY A 493 14.24 25.07 18.19
CA GLY A 493 14.13 26.01 17.07
C GLY A 493 12.92 25.73 16.19
N TYR A 494 13.06 25.88 14.86
CA TYR A 494 12.02 25.54 13.90
C TYR A 494 11.72 24.04 13.90
N ILE A 495 10.43 23.72 13.91
CA ILE A 495 9.92 22.35 13.96
C ILE A 495 9.60 21.88 12.55
N LEU A 496 10.24 20.78 12.16
CA LEU A 496 10.14 20.15 10.84
C LEU A 496 9.79 18.66 11.02
N THR A 497 9.32 18.02 9.95
CA THR A 497 8.83 16.62 9.96
C THR A 497 9.93 15.64 10.40
N CYS A 498 11.14 15.82 9.87
CA CYS A 498 12.29 14.97 10.20
C CYS A 498 13.10 15.57 11.37
N PRO A 499 13.36 14.82 12.47
CA PRO A 499 14.17 15.31 13.58
C PRO A 499 15.57 15.81 13.18
N SER A 500 16.13 15.30 12.08
CA SER A 500 17.44 15.74 11.57
C SER A 500 17.45 17.16 10.99
N ASN A 501 16.28 17.73 10.70
CA ASN A 501 16.14 19.08 10.18
C ASN A 501 15.75 20.11 11.26
N LEU A 502 15.56 19.72 12.53
CA LEU A 502 15.23 20.67 13.61
C LEU A 502 16.30 21.77 13.78
N GLY A 503 15.93 22.87 14.44
CA GLY A 503 16.81 23.99 14.72
C GLY A 503 16.62 25.09 13.68
N THR A 504 17.63 25.30 12.85
CA THR A 504 17.54 26.27 11.75
C THR A 504 16.76 25.73 10.56
N GLY A 505 16.63 24.40 10.40
CA GLY A 505 16.17 23.80 9.14
C GLY A 505 17.08 24.09 7.94
N LEU A 506 18.20 24.76 8.15
CA LEU A 506 18.96 25.41 7.09
C LEU A 506 20.05 24.50 6.55
N ARG A 507 19.93 24.13 5.28
CA ARG A 507 21.04 23.58 4.49
C ARG A 507 21.69 24.66 3.64
N GLY A 508 22.78 25.24 4.12
CA GLY A 508 23.66 26.10 3.33
C GLY A 508 24.74 25.27 2.64
N GLY A 509 24.86 25.36 1.32
CA GLY A 509 25.84 24.56 0.57
C GLY A 509 26.37 25.22 -0.69
N VAL A 510 27.55 24.78 -1.14
CA VAL A 510 28.22 25.25 -2.36
C VAL A 510 28.69 24.06 -3.17
N HIS A 511 28.38 24.06 -4.47
CA HIS A 511 29.04 23.19 -5.43
C HIS A 511 30.46 23.71 -5.69
N VAL A 512 31.46 23.01 -5.16
CA VAL A 512 32.88 23.39 -5.24
C VAL A 512 33.69 22.27 -5.89
N LYS A 513 34.64 22.66 -6.75
CA LYS A 513 35.54 21.74 -7.46
C LYS A 513 36.80 21.54 -6.62
N LEU A 514 37.02 20.31 -6.14
CA LEU A 514 38.12 19.92 -5.24
C LEU A 514 38.81 18.61 -5.71
N PRO A 515 39.31 18.51 -6.95
CA PRO A 515 39.81 17.27 -7.53
C PRO A 515 41.04 16.69 -6.80
N LYS A 516 41.90 17.51 -6.21
CA LYS A 516 43.07 17.05 -5.45
C LYS A 516 42.71 16.77 -4.00
N LEU A 517 42.09 17.72 -3.32
CA LEU A 517 41.73 17.61 -1.91
C LEU A 517 40.80 16.43 -1.66
N SER A 518 39.85 16.15 -2.57
CA SER A 518 38.94 15.01 -2.41
C SER A 518 39.59 13.63 -2.48
N THR A 519 40.79 13.53 -3.08
CA THR A 519 41.59 12.30 -3.11
C THR A 519 42.62 12.23 -1.98
N HIS A 520 42.75 13.30 -1.20
CA HIS A 520 43.71 13.37 -0.09
C HIS A 520 43.23 12.51 1.08
N ALA A 521 44.14 11.75 1.70
CA ALA A 521 43.81 10.79 2.78
C ALA A 521 43.10 11.43 3.99
N LYS A 522 43.32 12.73 4.22
CA LYS A 522 42.73 13.48 5.35
C LYS A 522 41.45 14.25 5.00
N PHE A 523 40.85 14.04 3.83
CA PHE A 523 39.68 14.81 3.40
C PHE A 523 38.48 14.66 4.33
N GLU A 524 38.15 13.43 4.74
CA GLU A 524 37.05 13.17 5.69
C GLU A 524 37.31 13.78 7.07
N GLU A 525 38.57 13.75 7.53
CA GLU A 525 38.98 14.37 8.78
C GLU A 525 38.79 15.89 8.72
N ILE A 526 39.19 16.53 7.62
CA ILE A 526 39.02 17.96 7.39
C ILE A 526 37.53 18.33 7.42
N LEU A 527 36.67 17.59 6.72
CA LEU A 527 35.22 17.82 6.73
C LEU A 527 34.64 17.69 8.15
N THR A 528 35.02 16.64 8.87
CA THR A 528 34.58 16.39 10.24
C THR A 528 34.97 17.55 11.17
N ARG A 529 36.23 18.01 11.11
CA ARG A 529 36.72 19.12 11.96
C ARG A 529 36.11 20.46 11.58
N LEU A 530 35.74 20.65 10.33
CA LEU A 530 35.01 21.82 9.86
C LEU A 530 33.50 21.75 10.16
N ARG A 531 32.99 20.62 10.64
CA ARG A 531 31.54 20.33 10.81
C ARG A 531 30.78 20.51 9.49
N LEU A 532 31.41 20.09 8.40
CA LEU A 532 30.87 20.10 7.04
C LEU A 532 30.60 18.67 6.58
N GLN A 533 29.67 18.53 5.65
CA GLN A 533 29.36 17.28 4.97
C GLN A 533 29.45 17.46 3.45
N LYS A 534 29.78 16.38 2.74
CA LYS A 534 29.80 16.33 1.27
C LYS A 534 28.66 15.48 0.73
N ARG A 535 28.11 15.89 -0.42
CA ARG A 535 27.22 15.06 -1.26
C ARG A 535 27.66 15.14 -2.72
N GLY A 536 27.23 14.18 -3.53
CA GLY A 536 27.36 14.30 -4.99
C GLY A 536 26.48 15.40 -5.56
N THR A 537 26.64 15.66 -6.86
CA THR A 537 26.00 16.83 -7.51
C THR A 537 24.49 16.70 -7.70
N GLY A 538 23.89 15.53 -7.41
CA GLY A 538 22.46 15.28 -7.52
C GLY A 538 21.72 15.15 -6.17
N GLY A 539 22.38 15.37 -5.04
CA GLY A 539 21.78 15.25 -3.71
C GLY A 539 22.30 14.05 -2.90
N VAL A 540 21.51 13.61 -1.91
CA VAL A 540 21.83 12.47 -1.03
C VAL A 540 22.12 11.24 -1.89
N ASP A 541 23.20 10.51 -1.57
CA ASP A 541 23.62 9.26 -2.21
C ASP A 541 23.97 9.34 -3.71
N THR A 542 24.21 10.53 -4.26
CA THR A 542 24.68 10.68 -5.64
C THR A 542 26.21 10.69 -5.74
N ALA A 543 26.75 10.18 -6.85
CA ALA A 543 28.19 10.25 -7.14
C ALA A 543 28.62 11.69 -7.49
N SER A 544 29.87 12.05 -7.16
CA SER A 544 30.47 13.29 -7.64
C SER A 544 30.86 13.17 -9.12
N VAL A 545 30.69 14.24 -9.88
CA VAL A 545 31.11 14.31 -11.28
C VAL A 545 32.28 15.28 -11.39
N GLY A 546 33.43 14.81 -11.90
CA GLY A 546 34.58 15.66 -12.21
C GLY A 546 35.23 16.35 -11.00
N GLY A 547 35.17 15.74 -9.81
CA GLY A 547 35.72 16.30 -8.58
C GLY A 547 34.90 17.47 -8.01
N VAL A 548 33.65 17.64 -8.43
CA VAL A 548 32.72 18.63 -7.88
C VAL A 548 31.88 18.00 -6.78
N PHE A 549 31.86 18.65 -5.62
CA PHE A 549 31.11 18.22 -4.44
C PHE A 549 30.15 19.32 -3.99
N ASP A 550 28.98 18.91 -3.52
CA ASP A 550 28.09 19.76 -2.73
C ASP A 550 28.58 19.75 -1.28
N ILE A 551 29.27 20.80 -0.86
CA ILE A 551 29.74 20.96 0.52
C ILE A 551 28.76 21.84 1.28
N SER A 552 28.24 21.32 2.39
CA SER A 552 27.22 21.98 3.20
C SER A 552 27.45 21.81 4.70
N ASN A 553 26.80 22.63 5.52
CA ASN A 553 26.83 22.47 6.98
C ASN A 553 26.24 21.12 7.41
N ALA A 554 26.90 20.46 8.37
CA ALA A 554 26.43 19.22 8.98
C ALA A 554 25.37 19.51 10.06
N ASP A 555 25.58 20.56 10.85
CA ASP A 555 24.69 20.92 11.96
C ASP A 555 23.44 21.68 11.51
N ARG A 556 22.38 21.51 12.30
CA ARG A 556 21.12 22.26 12.21
C ARG A 556 20.68 22.83 13.55
N LEU A 557 21.10 22.21 14.66
CA LEU A 557 20.82 22.63 16.04
C LEU A 557 22.03 23.27 16.73
N GLY A 558 21.77 24.07 17.76
CA GLY A 558 22.81 24.63 18.63
C GLY A 558 23.63 25.78 18.02
N SER A 559 23.24 26.28 16.86
CA SER A 559 23.85 27.42 16.17
C SER A 559 22.79 28.13 15.33
N SER A 560 22.94 29.44 15.16
CA SER A 560 22.08 30.27 14.32
C SER A 560 22.30 30.01 12.82
N GLU A 561 21.33 30.42 12.00
CA GLU A 561 21.41 30.39 10.54
C GLU A 561 22.67 31.11 10.03
N VAL A 562 23.02 32.23 10.66
CA VAL A 562 24.20 33.04 10.31
C VAL A 562 25.49 32.28 10.62
N GLU A 563 25.60 31.68 11.81
CA GLU A 563 26.77 30.87 12.18
C GLU A 563 26.96 29.68 11.25
N GLN A 564 25.86 29.02 10.88
CA GLN A 564 25.90 27.87 9.96
C GLN A 564 26.34 28.27 8.55
N VAL A 565 25.83 29.39 8.02
CA VAL A 565 26.27 29.88 6.70
C VAL A 565 27.71 30.36 6.74
N GLN A 566 28.12 31.04 7.81
CA GLN A 566 29.49 31.52 7.98
C GLN A 566 30.47 30.35 8.07
N LEU A 567 30.11 29.28 8.80
CA LEU A 567 30.89 28.05 8.87
C LEU A 567 31.10 27.41 7.48
N VAL A 568 30.09 27.42 6.61
CA VAL A 568 30.22 26.96 5.21
C VAL A 568 31.13 27.88 4.41
N VAL A 569 30.96 29.20 4.53
CA VAL A 569 31.80 30.18 3.83
C VAL A 569 33.27 30.01 4.19
N ASP A 570 33.58 29.93 5.49
CA ASP A 570 34.96 29.82 5.98
C ASP A 570 35.57 28.46 5.66
N GLY A 571 34.82 27.38 5.84
CA GLY A 571 35.30 26.04 5.53
C GLY A 571 35.52 25.83 4.03
N VAL A 572 34.61 26.30 3.17
CA VAL A 572 34.79 26.25 1.71
C VAL A 572 35.96 27.11 1.27
N LYS A 573 36.14 28.30 1.85
CA LYS A 573 37.30 29.14 1.57
C LYS A 573 38.61 28.42 1.92
N LEU A 574 38.70 27.83 3.11
CA LEU A 574 39.89 27.07 3.54
C LEU A 574 40.17 25.89 2.60
N MET A 575 39.14 25.10 2.26
CA MET A 575 39.30 23.97 1.35
C MET A 575 39.75 24.40 -0.06
N VAL A 576 39.26 25.54 -0.56
CA VAL A 576 39.72 26.08 -1.85
C VAL A 576 41.18 26.54 -1.77
N GLU A 577 41.63 27.07 -0.63
CA GLU A 577 43.05 27.40 -0.41
C GLU A 577 43.91 26.14 -0.33
N MET A 578 43.44 25.10 0.37
CA MET A 578 44.09 23.78 0.40
C MET A 578 44.18 23.16 -1.00
N GLU A 579 43.11 23.20 -1.79
CA GLU A 579 43.09 22.71 -3.18
C GLU A 579 44.16 23.42 -4.02
N LYS A 580 44.27 24.75 -3.92
CA LYS A 580 45.29 25.54 -4.64
C LYS A 580 46.72 25.20 -4.21
N LYS A 581 46.97 24.86 -2.94
CA LYS A 581 48.27 24.36 -2.47
C LYS A 581 48.58 22.99 -3.07
N LEU A 582 47.62 22.07 -3.00
CA LEU A 582 47.78 20.73 -3.57
C LEU A 582 47.98 20.75 -5.09
N GLU A 583 47.32 21.67 -5.81
CA GLU A 583 47.55 21.91 -7.25
C GLU A 583 48.98 22.35 -7.56
N LYS A 584 49.67 23.01 -6.62
CA LYS A 584 51.08 23.40 -6.71
C LYS A 584 52.06 22.34 -6.19
N GLY A 585 51.55 21.22 -5.65
CA GLY A 585 52.35 20.18 -5.01
C GLY A 585 52.83 20.52 -3.59
N GLU A 586 52.22 21.50 -2.93
CA GLU A 586 52.54 21.91 -1.56
C GLU A 586 51.76 21.07 -0.53
N SER A 587 52.31 20.88 0.67
CA SER A 587 51.59 20.22 1.79
C SER A 587 50.51 21.13 2.39
N ILE A 588 49.46 20.50 2.91
CA ILE A 588 48.34 21.15 3.61
C ILE A 588 48.28 20.78 5.11
N ASP A 589 49.27 20.06 5.64
CA ASP A 589 49.25 19.57 7.02
C ASP A 589 49.17 20.70 8.06
N ASP A 590 49.73 21.87 7.73
CA ASP A 590 49.69 23.10 8.53
C ASP A 590 48.32 23.79 8.52
N MET A 591 47.44 23.43 7.58
CA MET A 591 46.14 24.05 7.38
C MET A 591 44.99 23.25 7.99
N ILE A 592 45.24 22.04 8.49
CA ILE A 592 44.19 21.16 9.03
C ILE A 592 43.66 21.79 10.32
N PRO A 593 42.35 22.11 10.39
CA PRO A 593 41.77 22.72 11.59
C PRO A 593 42.01 21.86 12.83
N ALA A 594 42.10 22.48 14.00
CA ALA A 594 42.10 21.74 15.26
C ALA A 594 40.77 20.99 15.44
N GLN A 595 40.79 19.89 16.19
CA GLN A 595 39.56 19.20 16.59
C GLN A 595 38.77 20.13 17.52
N LYS A 596 37.55 20.50 17.11
CA LYS A 596 36.63 21.35 17.87
C LYS A 596 35.74 20.54 18.79
#